data_AF-A0AAD9IKT7-F1
#
_entry.id   AF-A0AAD9IKT7-F1
#
_cell.length_a   1.000
_cell.length_b   1.000
_cell.length_c   1.000
_cell.angle_alpha   90.00
_cell.angle_beta   90.00
_cell.angle_gamma   90.00
#
_symmetry.space_group_name_H-M   'P 1'
#
loop_
_entity.id
_entity.type
_entity.pdbx_description
1 polymer ?
#
loop_
_entity_poly.entity_id
_entity_poly.type
_entity_poly.pdbx_seq_one_letter_code
_entity_poly.pdbx_strand_id
1 'polypeptide(L)'
;MDILTRLYPCADCASHFKEVIRRHPPQVEGQEALEQYMCQIHNVVNERLGKPAFNCAVVSSRWRPLDCEDDGCGMVGAPRKAFAAGSQKPPPV
;
A
#
# COMPACT_ATOMS: atom_id res chain seq x y z
N MET A 1 3.25 -10.41 -4.07
CA MET A 1 4.23 -9.55 -3.36
C MET A 1 5.69 -10.00 -3.50
N ASP A 2 6.02 -10.98 -4.35
CA ASP A 2 7.39 -11.54 -4.42
C ASP A 2 8.44 -10.55 -4.95
N ILE A 3 8.09 -9.71 -5.94
CA ILE A 3 9.04 -8.77 -6.55
C ILE A 3 9.62 -7.76 -5.54
N LEU A 4 8.82 -7.33 -4.56
CA LEU A 4 9.25 -6.40 -3.51
C LEU A 4 10.33 -7.01 -2.62
N THR A 5 10.33 -8.33 -2.45
CA THR A 5 11.37 -9.04 -1.65
C THR A 5 12.74 -9.04 -2.33
N ARG A 6 12.81 -8.69 -3.62
CA ARG A 6 14.05 -8.68 -4.42
C ARG A 6 14.52 -7.26 -4.75
N LEU A 7 13.58 -6.32 -4.87
CA LEU A 7 13.87 -4.93 -5.24
C LEU A 7 14.09 -4.00 -4.06
N TYR A 8 13.76 -4.43 -2.83
CA TYR A 8 13.96 -3.59 -1.66
C TYR A 8 15.46 -3.29 -1.47
N PRO A 9 15.91 -2.02 -1.54
CA PRO A 9 17.34 -1.70 -1.65
C PRO A 9 18.17 -2.12 -0.42
N CYS A 10 17.54 -2.27 0.74
CA CYS A 10 18.18 -2.78 1.95
C CYS A 10 18.18 -4.32 1.95
N ALA A 11 19.37 -4.93 1.85
CA ALA A 11 19.53 -6.39 1.78
C ALA A 11 18.94 -7.13 2.99
N ASP A 12 19.26 -6.70 4.22
CA ASP A 12 18.75 -7.34 5.45
C ASP A 12 17.23 -7.22 5.58
N CYS A 13 16.69 -6.08 5.15
CA CYS A 13 15.26 -5.82 5.13
C CYS A 13 14.56 -6.73 4.11
N ALA A 14 15.12 -6.85 2.90
CA ALA A 14 14.63 -7.70 1.82
C ALA A 14 14.61 -9.19 2.22
N SER A 15 15.72 -9.68 2.79
CA SER A 15 15.86 -11.06 3.25
C SER A 15 14.85 -11.40 4.35
N HIS A 16 14.67 -10.50 5.31
CA HIS A 16 13.65 -10.66 6.34
C HIS A 16 12.23 -10.61 5.78
N PHE A 17 11.95 -9.66 4.89
CA PHE A 17 10.63 -9.55 4.27
C PHE A 17 10.27 -10.80 3.47
N LYS A 18 11.24 -11.41 2.77
CA LYS A 18 11.06 -12.69 2.09
C LYS A 18 10.59 -13.81 3.04
N GLU A 19 11.18 -13.90 4.23
CA GLU A 19 10.78 -14.88 5.24
C GLU A 19 9.39 -14.58 5.81
N VAL A 20 9.10 -13.32 6.10
CA VAL A 20 7.80 -12.88 6.60
C VAL A 20 6.69 -13.22 5.60
N ILE A 21 6.88 -12.93 4.30
CA ILE A 21 5.94 -13.26 3.22
C ILE A 21 5.78 -14.78 3.05
N ARG A 22 6.83 -15.58 3.25
CA ARG A 22 6.72 -17.06 3.21
C ARG A 22 5.85 -17.60 4.33
N ARG A 23 5.97 -17.07 5.55
CA ARG A 23 5.18 -17.51 6.72
C ARG A 23 3.76 -16.97 6.72
N HIS A 24 3.58 -15.78 6.17
CA HIS A 24 2.30 -15.07 6.12
C HIS A 24 2.02 -14.69 4.65
N PRO A 25 1.48 -15.62 3.84
CA PRO A 25 1.17 -15.33 2.45
C PRO A 25 0.20 -14.13 2.30
N PRO A 26 0.38 -13.26 1.29
CA PRO A 26 -0.49 -12.12 1.04
C PRO A 26 -1.95 -12.51 0.83
N GLN A 27 -2.83 -11.87 1.59
CA GLN A 27 -4.27 -11.90 1.37
C GLN A 27 -4.62 -10.77 0.39
N VAL A 28 -5.16 -11.12 -0.78
CA VAL A 28 -5.35 -10.21 -1.92
C VAL A 28 -6.76 -10.31 -2.54
N GLU A 29 -7.71 -10.84 -1.77
CA GLU A 29 -9.10 -11.09 -2.20
C GLU A 29 -9.91 -9.79 -2.33
N GLY A 30 -9.41 -8.69 -1.78
CA GLY A 30 -10.02 -7.37 -1.86
C GLY A 30 -9.21 -6.31 -1.11
N GLN A 31 -9.69 -5.08 -1.17
CA GLN A 31 -9.02 -3.94 -0.54
C GLN A 31 -8.87 -4.14 0.98
N GLU A 32 -9.95 -4.49 1.68
CA GLU A 32 -9.95 -4.68 3.13
C GLU A 32 -8.98 -5.80 3.57
N ALA A 33 -9.01 -6.93 2.87
CA ALA A 33 -8.10 -8.04 3.15
C ALA A 33 -6.63 -7.63 2.99
N LEU A 34 -6.33 -6.88 1.92
CA LEU A 34 -4.98 -6.42 1.63
C LEU A 34 -4.50 -5.36 2.63
N GLU A 35 -5.32 -4.36 3.00
CA GLU A 35 -4.91 -3.34 3.97
C GLU A 35 -4.67 -3.93 5.35
N GLN A 36 -5.51 -4.87 5.79
CA GLN A 36 -5.34 -5.58 7.07
C GLN A 36 -4.07 -6.42 7.05
N TYR A 37 -3.84 -7.18 5.98
CA TYR A 37 -2.62 -7.94 5.78
C TYR A 37 -1.37 -7.04 5.86
N MET A 38 -1.36 -5.93 5.12
CA MET A 38 -0.23 -4.99 5.10
C MET A 38 0.02 -4.38 6.47
N CYS A 39 -1.04 -4.10 7.25
CA CYS A 39 -0.89 -3.64 8.64
C CYS A 39 -0.24 -4.70 9.54
N GLN A 40 -0.73 -5.94 9.48
CA GLN A 40 -0.21 -7.04 10.30
C GLN A 40 1.27 -7.31 9.99
N ILE A 41 1.64 -7.34 8.71
CA ILE A 41 3.05 -7.53 8.31
C ILE A 41 3.93 -6.35 8.71
N HIS A 42 3.42 -5.12 8.66
CA HIS A 42 4.14 -3.96 9.24
C HIS A 42 4.39 -4.14 10.73
N ASN A 43 3.43 -4.71 11.48
CA ASN A 43 3.59 -4.96 12.91
C ASN A 43 4.60 -6.07 13.22
N VAL A 44 4.76 -7.08 12.37
CA VAL A 44 5.86 -8.06 12.48
C VAL A 44 7.22 -7.36 12.41
N VAL A 45 7.37 -6.37 11.53
CA VAL A 45 8.59 -5.55 11.44
C VAL A 45 8.73 -4.64 12.66
N ASN A 46 7.64 -4.05 13.15
CA ASN A 46 7.66 -3.23 14.37
C ASN A 46 8.15 -4.04 15.57
N GLU A 47 7.61 -5.24 15.79
CA GLU A 47 8.01 -6.14 16.87
C GLU A 47 9.51 -6.46 16.80
N ARG A 48 10.01 -6.85 15.62
CA ARG A 48 11.44 -7.12 15.41
C ARG A 48 12.34 -5.93 15.77
N LEU A 49 11.86 -4.71 15.54
CA LEU A 49 12.60 -3.47 15.81
C LEU A 49 12.31 -2.87 17.19
N GLY A 50 11.50 -3.54 18.04
CA GLY A 50 11.10 -3.01 19.35
C GLY A 50 10.21 -1.76 19.27
N LYS A 51 9.45 -1.60 18.18
CA LYS A 51 8.51 -0.49 17.99
C LYS A 51 7.11 -0.88 18.48
N PRO A 52 6.30 0.08 18.98
CA PRO A 52 4.91 -0.18 19.34
C PRO A 52 4.11 -0.74 18.14
N ALA A 53 3.18 -1.64 18.42
CA ALA A 53 2.24 -2.12 17.42
C ALA A 53 1.29 -0.99 16.99
N PHE A 54 1.05 -0.90 15.69
CA PHE A 54 0.01 -0.04 15.12
C PHE A 54 -1.36 -0.71 15.29
N ASN A 55 -2.38 0.08 15.66
CA ASN A 55 -3.75 -0.42 15.76
C ASN A 55 -4.36 -0.61 14.36
N CYS A 56 -4.44 -1.86 13.89
CA CYS A 56 -4.99 -2.16 12.57
C CYS A 56 -6.49 -1.84 12.42
N ALA A 57 -7.24 -1.60 13.50
CA ALA A 57 -8.63 -1.14 13.42
C ALA A 57 -8.76 0.26 12.77
N VAL A 58 -7.68 1.04 12.71
CA VAL A 58 -7.67 2.39 12.10
C VAL A 58 -6.83 2.46 10.81
N VAL A 59 -6.50 1.32 10.20
CA VAL A 59 -5.65 1.27 8.99
C VAL A 59 -6.26 2.04 7.82
N SER A 60 -7.56 1.87 7.58
CA SER A 60 -8.31 2.54 6.52
C SER A 60 -8.35 4.06 6.73
N SER A 61 -8.52 4.53 7.97
CA SER A 61 -8.48 5.97 8.27
C SER A 61 -7.10 6.57 8.03
N ARG A 62 -6.03 5.80 8.28
CA ARG A 62 -4.65 6.27 8.15
C ARG A 62 -4.17 6.35 6.70
N TRP A 63 -4.57 5.40 5.84
CA TRP A 63 -4.06 5.30 4.46
C TRP A 63 -5.12 5.51 3.37
N ARG A 64 -6.41 5.57 3.75
CA ARG A 64 -7.61 5.79 2.94
C ARG A 64 -7.82 4.76 1.81
N PRO A 65 -9.05 4.28 1.62
CA PRO A 65 -9.41 3.58 0.39
C PRO A 65 -9.16 4.45 -0.84
N LEU A 66 -8.93 3.78 -1.95
CA LEU A 66 -9.11 4.36 -3.27
C LEU A 66 -10.57 4.17 -3.69
N ASP A 67 -11.18 5.25 -4.15
CA ASP A 67 -12.47 5.27 -4.81
C ASP A 67 -12.23 5.43 -6.31
N CYS A 68 -12.43 4.34 -7.04
CA CYS A 68 -12.23 4.30 -8.48
C CYS A 68 -13.59 4.11 -9.17
N GLU A 69 -14.22 5.22 -9.56
CA GLU A 69 -15.41 5.25 -10.43
C GLU A 69 -15.00 5.84 -11.80
N ASP A 70 -15.47 5.22 -12.89
CA ASP A 70 -15.11 5.55 -14.29
C ASP A 70 -13.58 5.47 -14.59
N ASP A 71 -13.09 6.20 -15.60
CA ASP A 71 -11.67 6.31 -15.99
C ASP A 71 -10.79 7.07 -14.96
N GLY A 72 -11.26 7.21 -13.72
CA GLY A 72 -10.62 8.00 -12.68
C GLY A 72 -10.52 7.24 -11.35
N CYS A 73 -9.43 7.46 -10.62
CA CYS A 73 -9.32 6.97 -9.26
C CYS A 73 -8.80 8.05 -8.32
N GLY A 74 -9.47 8.22 -7.17
CA GLY A 74 -9.14 9.20 -6.14
C GLY A 74 -9.10 8.56 -4.76
N MET A 75 -8.45 9.21 -3.79
CA MET A 75 -8.56 8.77 -2.39
C MET A 75 -9.92 9.19 -1.82
N VAL A 76 -10.58 8.29 -1.08
CA VAL A 76 -11.83 8.61 -0.38
C VAL A 76 -11.64 9.85 0.50
N GLY A 77 -12.52 10.84 0.32
CA GLY A 77 -12.49 12.09 1.07
C GLY A 77 -11.32 13.03 0.72
N ALA A 78 -10.58 12.78 -0.36
CA ALA A 78 -9.75 13.81 -0.99
C ALA A 78 -10.61 14.65 -1.95
N PRO A 79 -10.36 15.97 -2.06
CA PRO A 79 -11.05 16.77 -3.06
C PRO A 79 -10.75 16.19 -4.45
N ARG A 80 -11.79 15.77 -5.20
CA ARG A 80 -11.64 15.39 -6.61
C ARG A 80 -11.07 16.61 -7.32
N LYS A 81 -9.80 16.58 -7.74
CA LYS A 81 -9.35 17.55 -8.74
C LYS A 81 -10.17 17.24 -9.97
N ALA A 82 -11.06 18.14 -10.36
CA ALA A 82 -11.74 18.05 -11.64
C ALA A 82 -10.63 17.91 -12.69
N PHE A 83 -10.52 16.73 -13.30
CA PHE A 83 -9.78 16.61 -14.53
C PHE A 83 -10.63 17.37 -15.54
N ALA A 84 -10.32 18.65 -15.73
CA ALA A 84 -10.99 19.45 -16.73
C ALA A 84 -10.78 18.73 -18.06
N ALA A 85 -11.86 18.24 -18.66
CA ALA A 85 -11.88 17.76 -20.02
C ALA A 85 -11.45 18.93 -20.92
N GLY A 86 -10.17 18.96 -21.29
CA GLY A 86 -9.57 20.14 -21.92
C GLY A 86 -8.07 20.01 -22.17
N SER A 87 -7.73 19.25 -23.22
CA SER A 87 -6.60 19.47 -24.13
C SER A 87 -5.31 20.07 -23.55
N GLN A 88 -4.37 19.22 -23.12
CA GLN A 88 -2.95 19.56 -23.16
C GLN A 88 -2.38 19.01 -24.46
N LYS A 89 -2.31 19.85 -25.49
CA LYS A 89 -1.45 19.58 -26.64
C LYS A 89 0.00 19.63 -26.13
N PRO A 90 0.82 18.58 -26.30
CA PRO A 90 2.20 18.62 -25.87
C PRO A 90 2.97 19.72 -26.63
N PRO A 91 3.91 20.43 -25.98
CA PRO A 91 4.75 21.41 -26.66
C PRO A 91 5.56 20.71 -27.76
N PRO A 92 5.80 21.36 -28.91
CA PRO A 92 6.64 20.79 -29.95
C PRO A 92 8.09 20.66 -29.45
N VAL A 93 8.73 19.58 -29.89
CA VAL A 93 10.16 19.30 -29.73
C VAL A 93 10.99 20.40 -30.35
#